data_AF-A0A8J9UV11-F1
#
_entry.id   AF-A0A8J9UV11-F1
#
_cell.length_a   1.000
_cell.length_b   1.000
_cell.length_c   1.000
_cell.angle_alpha   90.00
_cell.angle_beta   90.00
_cell.angle_gamma   90.00
#
_symmetry.space_group_name_H-M   'P 1'
#
loop_
_entity.id
_entity.type
_entity.pdbx_description
1 polymer ?
#
loop_
_entity_poly.entity_id
_entity_poly.type
_entity_poly.pdbx_seq_one_letter_code
_entity_poly.pdbx_strand_id
1 'polypeptide(L)'
;MLFLSALAIGMISGLQNVTTEVPTTESDAGLTTTDGMGLLETTRPSVGGDFVNVTIQERPSMWDMYLNHCPKWRPINHIFFQAANVFFLLSFLAPHTPSGLIWLRVALILGCAFSGLWAWSIECYLDAVVWNSAFIVINFVYFAVQFYLMRPIKFHRDIEEVYLALFKPLRVSRRQFRRVLMCMRNVRHLKCHELYAHEKVTKVDSLSLVLSGKLVVSQNQRALHIVFPHHFLDSPEWFGVSTDEFFQVSIMAMEESRVLVWHRDKLKLSIISDAFLQAVFDHILGRDVVHKLMQVSETMSVSNGHLPNSYEEGEDKPMLVVKKAGDGPGITALLNRQLQATDPNAWRLGRIDEADHETPV
;
A
#
# COMPACT_ATOMS: atom_id res chain seq x y z
N MET A 1 -40.54 3.09 -20.34
CA MET A 1 -39.26 2.80 -19.64
C MET A 1 -39.37 2.75 -18.12
N LEU A 2 -40.52 3.10 -17.50
CA LEU A 2 -40.73 2.99 -16.03
C LEU A 2 -41.01 1.57 -15.51
N PHE A 3 -41.37 0.62 -16.39
CA PHE A 3 -41.63 -0.78 -16.00
C PHE A 3 -40.36 -1.63 -15.85
N LEU A 4 -39.26 -1.26 -16.52
CA LEU A 4 -37.99 -2.00 -16.44
C LEU A 4 -37.18 -1.66 -15.18
N SER A 5 -37.35 -0.46 -14.61
CA SER A 5 -36.72 -0.08 -13.35
C SER A 5 -37.35 -0.78 -12.14
N ALA A 6 -38.67 -1.03 -12.15
CA ALA A 6 -39.36 -1.77 -11.10
C ALA A 6 -38.96 -3.27 -11.07
N LEU A 7 -38.74 -3.89 -12.23
CA LEU A 7 -38.29 -5.27 -12.34
C LEU A 7 -36.84 -5.46 -11.87
N ALA A 8 -35.96 -4.50 -12.14
CA ALA A 8 -34.57 -4.55 -11.69
C ALA A 8 -34.44 -4.42 -10.15
N ILE A 9 -35.31 -3.63 -9.52
CA ILE A 9 -35.32 -3.47 -8.05
C ILE A 9 -35.96 -4.69 -7.36
N GLY A 10 -36.98 -5.31 -7.97
CA GLY A 10 -37.62 -6.53 -7.46
C GLY A 10 -36.75 -7.79 -7.54
N MET A 11 -35.90 -7.92 -8.56
CA MET A 11 -35.02 -9.09 -8.69
C MET A 11 -33.81 -9.06 -7.75
N ILE A 12 -33.33 -7.87 -7.36
CA ILE A 12 -32.21 -7.74 -6.41
C ILE A 12 -32.68 -8.02 -4.97
N SER A 13 -33.91 -7.63 -4.62
CA SER A 13 -34.49 -7.89 -3.30
C SER A 13 -35.00 -9.33 -3.13
N GLY A 14 -35.41 -10.01 -4.22
CA GLY A 14 -35.79 -11.42 -4.19
C GLY A 14 -34.62 -12.40 -3.98
N LEU A 15 -33.40 -12.05 -4.39
CA LEU A 15 -32.22 -12.93 -4.27
C LEU A 15 -31.57 -12.91 -2.87
N GLN A 16 -31.80 -11.87 -2.07
CA GLN A 16 -31.31 -11.80 -0.69
C GLN A 16 -32.26 -12.43 0.34
N ASN A 17 -33.51 -12.72 -0.05
CA ASN A 17 -34.53 -13.23 0.86
C ASN A 17 -34.83 -14.74 0.69
N VAL A 18 -34.08 -15.46 -0.16
CA VAL A 18 -34.30 -16.89 -0.49
C VAL A 18 -33.28 -17.82 0.17
N THR A 19 -32.25 -17.32 0.86
CA THR A 19 -31.23 -18.15 1.51
C THR A 19 -31.36 -18.32 3.02
N THR A 20 -32.51 -18.02 3.62
CA THR A 20 -32.70 -18.32 5.06
C THR A 20 -34.16 -18.67 5.39
N GLU A 21 -34.32 -19.91 5.83
CA GLU A 21 -35.40 -20.48 6.68
C GLU A 21 -36.69 -21.04 6.03
N VAL A 22 -36.85 -22.36 6.22
CA VAL A 22 -38.08 -23.18 6.26
C VAL A 22 -38.17 -23.62 7.74
N PRO A 23 -39.33 -23.62 8.47
CA PRO A 23 -40.49 -24.45 8.12
C PRO A 23 -41.93 -23.99 8.51
N THR A 24 -42.90 -24.53 7.75
CA THR A 24 -44.25 -25.06 8.12
C THR A 24 -45.28 -24.26 8.94
N THR A 25 -46.47 -24.02 8.35
CA THR A 25 -47.86 -24.37 8.78
C THR A 25 -48.87 -23.50 7.98
N GLU A 26 -49.69 -24.08 7.10
CA GLU A 26 -51.10 -24.53 7.27
C GLU A 26 -52.18 -23.42 7.35
N SER A 27 -53.27 -23.65 6.59
CA SER A 27 -54.66 -23.16 6.73
C SER A 27 -55.18 -21.97 5.89
N ASP A 28 -56.02 -22.36 4.91
CA ASP A 28 -57.38 -21.89 4.57
C ASP A 28 -57.63 -20.42 4.12
N ALA A 29 -58.05 -20.18 2.87
CA ALA A 29 -59.38 -20.41 2.25
C ALA A 29 -60.39 -19.27 2.52
N GLY A 30 -60.91 -18.66 1.44
CA GLY A 30 -61.97 -17.65 1.53
C GLY A 30 -62.27 -16.93 0.20
N LEU A 31 -63.04 -17.60 -0.66
CA LEU A 31 -63.61 -17.15 -1.93
C LEU A 31 -64.88 -16.29 -1.73
N THR A 32 -65.10 -15.25 -2.56
CA THR A 32 -66.38 -14.83 -3.22
C THR A 32 -66.21 -13.44 -3.87
N THR A 33 -66.20 -13.23 -5.21
CA THR A 33 -67.34 -12.96 -6.16
C THR A 33 -68.35 -11.92 -5.63
N THR A 34 -68.83 -10.86 -6.33
CA THR A 34 -69.03 -10.55 -7.77
C THR A 34 -69.56 -9.10 -7.94
N ASP A 35 -69.35 -8.53 -9.13
CA ASP A 35 -70.17 -7.57 -9.91
C ASP A 35 -70.59 -6.16 -9.42
N GLY A 36 -70.52 -5.20 -10.35
CA GLY A 36 -71.30 -3.95 -10.28
C GLY A 36 -70.76 -2.78 -11.10
N MET A 37 -70.94 -2.79 -12.43
CA MET A 37 -70.72 -1.65 -13.33
C MET A 37 -71.92 -0.68 -13.23
N GLY A 38 -71.70 0.62 -12.98
CA GLY A 38 -72.78 1.60 -12.86
C GLY A 38 -72.31 3.04 -13.11
N LEU A 39 -72.85 3.64 -14.17
CA LEU A 39 -72.58 4.99 -14.69
C LEU A 39 -73.81 5.87 -14.42
N LEU A 40 -73.63 7.02 -13.76
CA LEU A 40 -74.63 8.09 -13.52
C LEU A 40 -73.87 9.28 -12.90
N GLU A 41 -74.09 10.57 -13.14
CA GLU A 41 -74.89 11.35 -14.09
C GLU A 41 -74.42 12.81 -13.94
N THR A 42 -74.40 13.55 -15.03
CA THR A 42 -73.91 14.93 -15.12
C THR A 42 -74.96 15.90 -14.56
N THR A 43 -74.66 16.59 -13.45
CA THR A 43 -75.52 17.67 -12.95
C THR A 43 -74.90 19.04 -13.28
N ARG A 44 -75.61 19.84 -14.09
CA ARG A 44 -75.33 21.26 -14.39
C ARG A 44 -75.46 22.13 -13.13
N PRO A 45 -74.71 23.24 -13.00
CA PRO A 45 -75.18 24.40 -12.26
C PRO A 45 -75.54 25.57 -13.19
N SER A 46 -76.53 26.32 -12.71
CA SER A 46 -77.23 27.46 -13.28
C SER A 46 -76.41 28.75 -13.36
N VAL A 47 -76.79 29.58 -14.33
CA VAL A 47 -76.35 30.96 -14.56
C VAL A 47 -76.79 31.89 -13.42
N GLY A 48 -75.88 32.75 -12.95
CA GLY A 48 -76.22 33.95 -12.19
C GLY A 48 -75.05 34.60 -11.44
N GLY A 49 -74.61 35.78 -11.89
CA GLY A 49 -74.03 36.84 -11.04
C GLY A 49 -72.51 36.95 -10.95
N ASP A 50 -71.99 38.07 -11.48
CA ASP A 50 -70.79 38.82 -11.08
C ASP A 50 -69.40 38.31 -11.53
N PHE A 51 -69.02 38.74 -12.74
CA PHE A 51 -67.64 38.76 -13.22
C PHE A 51 -66.81 39.79 -12.43
N VAL A 52 -66.05 39.35 -11.44
CA VAL A 52 -64.91 40.11 -10.91
C VAL A 52 -63.72 39.80 -11.81
N ASN A 53 -63.32 40.77 -12.64
CA ASN A 53 -62.09 40.69 -13.43
C ASN A 53 -60.87 40.85 -12.47
N VAL A 54 -60.46 39.74 -11.85
CA VAL A 54 -59.17 39.67 -11.17
C VAL A 54 -58.12 39.44 -12.25
N THR A 55 -57.41 40.49 -12.66
CA THR A 55 -56.14 40.33 -13.37
C THR A 55 -55.15 39.75 -12.37
N ILE A 56 -55.11 38.42 -12.25
CA ILE A 56 -54.00 37.71 -11.63
C ILE A 56 -52.80 38.03 -12.51
N GLN A 57 -51.97 38.95 -12.05
CA GLN A 57 -50.64 39.13 -12.60
C GLN A 57 -49.85 37.88 -12.23
N GLU A 58 -49.94 36.87 -13.11
CA GLU A 58 -49.15 35.65 -13.03
C GLU A 58 -47.67 36.06 -13.06
N ARG A 59 -47.07 36.11 -11.88
CA ARG A 59 -45.62 36.09 -11.74
C ARG A 59 -45.21 34.76 -12.40
N PRO A 60 -44.41 34.75 -13.48
CA PRO A 60 -44.06 33.50 -14.14
C PRO A 60 -43.44 32.60 -13.08
N SER A 61 -44.04 31.42 -12.89
CA SER A 61 -43.49 30.45 -11.97
C SER A 61 -42.12 30.04 -12.50
N MET A 62 -41.20 29.62 -11.63
CA MET A 62 -39.90 29.10 -12.07
C MET A 62 -40.07 27.99 -13.14
N TRP A 63 -41.20 27.28 -13.09
CA TRP A 63 -41.64 26.25 -14.03
C TRP A 63 -42.01 26.82 -15.43
N ASP A 64 -42.62 27.99 -15.52
CA ASP A 64 -42.95 28.63 -16.81
C ASP A 64 -41.71 29.14 -17.53
N MET A 65 -40.71 29.62 -16.79
CA MET A 65 -39.41 29.98 -17.36
C MET A 65 -38.63 28.74 -17.83
N TYR A 66 -38.91 27.59 -17.21
CA TYR A 66 -38.32 26.29 -17.55
C TYR A 66 -38.94 25.66 -18.80
N LEU A 67 -40.28 25.66 -18.88
CA LEU A 67 -41.03 25.09 -20.01
C LEU A 67 -40.83 25.89 -21.30
N ASN A 68 -40.62 27.21 -21.19
CA ASN A 68 -40.42 28.09 -22.36
C ASN A 68 -38.98 28.12 -22.90
N HIS A 69 -38.04 27.35 -22.32
CA HIS A 69 -36.62 27.38 -22.73
C HIS A 69 -36.29 26.50 -23.96
N CYS A 70 -37.23 25.68 -24.46
CA CYS A 70 -37.02 24.80 -25.62
C CYS A 70 -38.12 24.91 -26.71
N PRO A 71 -38.23 26.03 -27.44
CA PRO A 71 -39.23 26.19 -28.50
C PRO A 71 -38.81 25.58 -29.86
N LYS A 72 -37.59 25.04 -30.01
CA LYS A 72 -37.09 24.49 -31.29
C LYS A 72 -36.33 23.18 -31.11
N TRP A 73 -36.86 22.11 -31.69
CA TRP A 73 -36.17 20.83 -31.87
C TRP A 73 -34.91 21.02 -32.72
N ARG A 74 -33.73 20.84 -32.10
CA ARG A 74 -32.45 20.77 -32.81
C ARG A 74 -32.18 19.33 -33.26
N PRO A 75 -31.34 19.09 -34.28
CA PRO A 75 -31.03 17.74 -34.73
C PRO A 75 -30.48 16.89 -33.57
N ILE A 76 -31.08 15.70 -33.39
CA ILE A 76 -30.77 14.73 -32.32
C ILE A 76 -29.26 14.38 -32.31
N ASN A 77 -28.66 14.30 -33.51
CA ASN A 77 -27.23 13.99 -33.74
C ASN A 77 -26.30 15.18 -33.46
N HIS A 78 -26.36 15.75 -32.26
CA HIS A 78 -25.46 16.83 -31.87
C HIS A 78 -24.07 16.32 -31.47
N ILE A 79 -23.05 17.19 -31.52
CA ILE A 79 -21.66 16.83 -31.21
C ILE A 79 -21.49 16.28 -29.79
N PHE A 80 -22.33 16.72 -28.84
CA PHE A 80 -22.33 16.23 -27.46
C PHE A 80 -22.77 14.76 -27.36
N PHE A 81 -23.73 14.34 -28.18
CA PHE A 81 -24.18 12.95 -28.23
C PHE A 81 -23.07 12.04 -28.78
N GLN A 82 -22.41 12.48 -29.87
CA GLN A 82 -21.29 11.74 -30.44
C GLN A 82 -20.10 11.67 -29.48
N ALA A 83 -19.76 12.79 -28.83
CA ALA A 83 -18.71 12.83 -27.82
C ALA A 83 -19.02 11.89 -26.64
N ALA A 84 -20.25 11.88 -26.13
CA ALA A 84 -20.67 10.97 -25.06
C ALA A 84 -20.45 9.50 -25.45
N ASN A 85 -20.88 9.09 -26.64
CA ASN A 85 -20.71 7.73 -27.15
C ASN A 85 -19.24 7.35 -27.33
N VAL A 86 -18.38 8.27 -27.77
CA VAL A 86 -16.93 8.04 -27.84
C VAL A 86 -16.34 7.80 -26.45
N PHE A 87 -16.71 8.60 -25.45
CA PHE A 87 -16.24 8.38 -24.07
C PHE A 87 -16.77 7.08 -23.46
N PHE A 88 -18.01 6.69 -23.76
CA PHE A 88 -18.52 5.38 -23.36
C PHE A 88 -17.72 4.26 -24.01
N LEU A 89 -17.41 4.35 -25.31
CA LEU A 89 -16.54 3.38 -25.98
C LEU A 89 -15.14 3.33 -25.34
N LEU A 90 -14.51 4.48 -25.12
CA LEU A 90 -13.20 4.56 -24.45
C LEU A 90 -13.21 3.98 -23.04
N SER A 91 -14.35 4.01 -22.35
CA SER A 91 -14.51 3.39 -21.05
C SER A 91 -14.43 1.86 -21.15
N PHE A 92 -15.07 1.25 -22.15
CA PHE A 92 -15.04 -0.20 -22.36
C PHE A 92 -13.71 -0.74 -22.90
N LEU A 93 -12.86 0.12 -23.48
CA LEU A 93 -11.49 -0.22 -23.88
C LEU A 93 -10.47 -0.18 -22.73
N ALA A 94 -10.90 0.09 -21.49
CA ALA A 94 -10.00 0.19 -20.36
C ALA A 94 -9.26 -1.14 -20.08
N PRO A 95 -7.92 -1.13 -19.93
CA PRO A 95 -7.16 -2.34 -19.63
C PRO A 95 -7.44 -2.84 -18.20
N HIS A 96 -7.34 -4.16 -17.96
CA HIS A 96 -7.49 -4.79 -16.64
C HIS A 96 -6.29 -4.56 -15.70
N THR A 97 -5.95 -3.29 -15.47
CA THR A 97 -4.91 -2.86 -14.52
C THR A 97 -5.51 -1.88 -13.51
N PRO A 98 -4.92 -1.69 -12.32
CA PRO A 98 -5.42 -0.71 -11.35
C PRO A 98 -5.46 0.73 -11.92
N SER A 99 -4.54 1.08 -12.81
CA SER A 99 -4.58 2.35 -13.56
C SER A 99 -5.70 2.38 -14.60
N GLY A 100 -5.98 1.26 -15.26
CA GLY A 100 -7.10 1.13 -16.19
C GLY A 100 -8.47 1.24 -15.52
N LEU A 101 -8.62 0.79 -14.27
CA LEU A 101 -9.83 1.02 -13.49
C LEU A 101 -10.10 2.51 -13.23
N ILE A 102 -9.05 3.31 -13.01
CA ILE A 102 -9.19 4.77 -12.88
C ILE A 102 -9.60 5.38 -14.22
N TRP A 103 -8.95 4.96 -15.31
CA TRP A 103 -9.30 5.39 -16.67
C TRP A 103 -10.77 5.13 -17.00
N LEU A 104 -11.27 3.93 -16.71
CA LEU A 104 -12.67 3.55 -16.87
C LEU A 104 -13.60 4.55 -16.16
N ARG A 105 -13.35 4.86 -14.89
CA ARG A 105 -14.20 5.77 -14.11
C ARG A 105 -14.18 7.20 -14.65
N VAL A 106 -13.02 7.70 -15.05
CA VAL A 106 -12.88 9.04 -15.63
C VAL A 106 -13.62 9.14 -16.97
N ALA A 107 -13.47 8.14 -17.84
CA ALA A 107 -14.17 8.10 -19.13
C ALA A 107 -15.69 8.03 -18.95
N LEU A 108 -16.20 7.26 -17.98
CA LEU A 108 -17.63 7.21 -17.64
C LEU A 108 -18.15 8.55 -17.11
N ILE A 109 -17.39 9.25 -16.25
CA ILE A 109 -17.76 10.59 -15.76
C ILE A 109 -17.91 11.57 -16.94
N LEU A 110 -16.94 11.57 -17.86
CA LEU A 110 -16.99 12.43 -19.05
C LEU A 110 -18.15 12.06 -19.98
N GLY A 111 -18.38 10.76 -20.21
CA GLY A 111 -19.51 10.27 -21.03
C GLY A 111 -20.86 10.71 -20.46
N CYS A 112 -21.08 10.51 -19.16
CA CYS A 112 -22.30 10.94 -18.48
C CYS A 112 -22.44 12.48 -18.45
N ALA A 113 -21.34 13.23 -18.33
CA ALA A 113 -21.38 14.69 -18.37
C ALA A 113 -21.82 15.20 -19.76
N PHE A 114 -21.24 14.66 -20.85
CA PHE A 114 -21.65 15.05 -22.21
C PHE A 114 -23.06 14.58 -22.56
N SER A 115 -23.48 13.39 -22.09
CA SER A 115 -24.86 12.91 -22.25
C SER A 115 -25.86 13.77 -21.48
N GLY A 116 -25.54 14.17 -20.25
CA GLY A 116 -26.35 15.09 -19.46
C GLY A 116 -26.45 16.50 -20.06
N LEU A 117 -25.34 17.03 -20.59
CA LEU A 117 -25.32 18.32 -21.30
C LEU A 117 -26.16 18.28 -22.58
N TRP A 118 -26.13 17.17 -23.31
CA TRP A 118 -27.00 16.95 -24.46
C TRP A 118 -28.48 16.92 -24.05
N ALA A 119 -28.83 16.16 -23.02
CA ALA A 119 -30.20 16.06 -22.51
C ALA A 119 -30.73 17.42 -21.99
N TRP A 120 -29.87 18.24 -21.38
CA TRP A 120 -30.21 19.57 -20.89
C TRP A 120 -30.40 20.59 -22.02
N SER A 121 -29.44 20.67 -22.94
CA SER A 121 -29.36 21.78 -23.92
C SER A 121 -30.16 21.55 -25.20
N ILE A 122 -30.59 20.31 -25.48
CA ILE A 122 -31.19 19.93 -26.76
C ILE A 122 -32.60 19.38 -26.58
N GLU A 123 -32.74 18.34 -25.77
CA GLU A 123 -34.04 17.69 -25.57
C GLU A 123 -34.82 18.21 -24.35
N CYS A 124 -34.19 19.04 -23.50
CA CYS A 124 -34.77 19.54 -22.26
C CYS A 124 -35.38 18.41 -21.37
N TYR A 125 -34.85 17.19 -21.46
CA TYR A 125 -35.37 16.02 -20.74
C TYR A 125 -34.71 15.91 -19.36
N LEU A 126 -35.39 16.47 -18.36
CA LEU A 126 -34.90 16.55 -16.97
C LEU A 126 -34.57 15.19 -16.35
N ASP A 127 -35.38 14.17 -16.63
CA ASP A 127 -35.16 12.83 -16.07
C ASP A 127 -33.80 12.26 -16.51
N ALA A 128 -33.40 12.38 -17.79
CA ALA A 128 -32.05 11.94 -18.19
C ALA A 128 -30.94 12.79 -17.59
N VAL A 129 -31.16 14.09 -17.35
CA VAL A 129 -30.17 14.94 -16.66
C VAL A 129 -29.97 14.46 -15.22
N VAL A 130 -31.06 14.13 -14.52
CA VAL A 130 -31.01 13.60 -13.15
C VAL A 130 -30.27 12.26 -13.11
N TRP A 131 -30.59 11.32 -14.00
CA TRP A 131 -29.92 10.02 -14.06
C TRP A 131 -28.44 10.12 -14.42
N ASN A 132 -28.08 10.94 -15.42
CA ASN A 132 -26.67 11.17 -15.77
C ASN A 132 -25.90 11.82 -14.61
N SER A 133 -26.52 12.75 -13.88
CA SER A 133 -25.92 13.37 -12.69
C SER A 133 -25.68 12.33 -11.58
N ALA A 134 -26.64 11.42 -11.34
CA ALA A 134 -26.46 10.32 -10.39
C ALA A 134 -25.29 9.41 -10.78
N PHE A 135 -25.16 9.05 -12.07
CA PHE A 135 -24.05 8.25 -12.55
C PHE A 135 -22.70 8.97 -12.44
N ILE A 136 -22.64 10.30 -12.62
CA ILE A 136 -21.44 11.09 -12.37
C ILE A 136 -21.04 10.99 -10.90
N VAL A 137 -21.98 11.19 -9.97
CA VAL A 137 -21.70 11.11 -8.52
C VAL A 137 -21.20 9.73 -8.14
N ILE A 138 -21.87 8.67 -8.58
CA ILE A 138 -21.46 7.29 -8.30
C ILE A 138 -20.04 7.01 -8.83
N ASN A 139 -19.77 7.33 -10.09
CA ASN A 139 -18.45 7.11 -10.66
C ASN A 139 -17.38 7.99 -10.03
N PHE A 140 -17.72 9.20 -9.57
CA PHE A 140 -16.81 10.07 -8.83
C PHE A 140 -16.44 9.50 -7.45
N VAL A 141 -17.41 8.94 -6.71
CA VAL A 141 -17.14 8.27 -5.42
C VAL A 141 -16.19 7.09 -5.63
N TYR A 142 -16.47 6.23 -6.62
CA TYR A 142 -15.57 5.13 -6.96
C TYR A 142 -14.17 5.65 -7.34
N PHE A 143 -14.10 6.62 -8.26
CA PHE A 143 -12.84 7.27 -8.64
C PHE A 143 -12.07 7.78 -7.41
N ALA A 144 -12.73 8.50 -6.50
CA ALA A 144 -12.10 9.02 -5.29
C ALA A 144 -11.55 7.90 -4.39
N VAL A 145 -12.31 6.82 -4.21
CA VAL A 145 -11.87 5.65 -3.44
C VAL A 145 -10.67 4.97 -4.11
N GLN A 146 -10.74 4.66 -5.40
CA GLN A 146 -9.63 4.03 -6.12
C GLN A 146 -8.39 4.93 -6.18
N PHE A 147 -8.57 6.23 -6.40
CA PHE A 147 -7.51 7.21 -6.39
C PHE A 147 -6.84 7.30 -5.00
N TYR A 148 -7.63 7.28 -3.93
CA TYR A 148 -7.12 7.24 -2.56
C TYR A 148 -6.30 5.96 -2.29
N LEU A 149 -6.79 4.80 -2.75
CA LEU A 149 -6.08 3.52 -2.61
C LEU A 149 -4.80 3.45 -3.47
N MET A 150 -4.71 4.23 -4.54
CA MET A 150 -3.55 4.32 -5.42
C MET A 150 -2.51 5.34 -4.95
N ARG A 151 -2.82 6.18 -3.95
CA ARG A 151 -1.89 7.19 -3.44
C ARG A 151 -0.58 6.52 -3.02
N PRO A 152 0.56 6.87 -3.65
CA PRO A 152 1.84 6.26 -3.31
C PRO A 152 2.18 6.59 -1.87
N ILE A 153 2.56 5.56 -1.12
CA ILE A 153 2.98 5.68 0.26
C ILE A 153 4.38 6.30 0.23
N LYS A 154 4.47 7.59 0.58
CA LYS A 154 5.75 8.28 0.71
C LYS A 154 6.36 7.87 2.05
N PHE A 155 7.50 7.20 2.00
CA PHE A 155 8.29 6.90 3.19
C PHE A 155 9.24 8.05 3.51
N HIS A 156 9.71 8.12 4.75
CA HIS A 156 10.83 9.00 5.10
C HIS A 156 12.07 8.60 4.28
N ARG A 157 12.94 9.54 3.94
CA ARG A 157 14.08 9.32 3.02
C ARG A 157 14.91 8.09 3.39
N ASP A 158 15.23 7.91 4.67
CA ASP A 158 16.11 6.82 5.12
C ASP A 158 15.40 5.46 5.12
N ILE A 159 14.09 5.43 5.34
CA ILE A 159 13.27 4.21 5.22
C ILE A 159 13.10 3.85 3.74
N GLU A 160 13.01 4.84 2.85
CA GLU A 160 12.98 4.63 1.41
C GLU A 160 14.31 4.04 0.91
N GLU A 161 15.45 4.52 1.38
CA GLU A 161 16.77 3.97 1.06
C GLU A 161 16.89 2.50 1.47
N VAL A 162 16.45 2.16 2.69
CA VAL A 162 16.34 0.76 3.15
C VAL A 162 15.45 -0.07 2.24
N TYR A 163 14.27 0.44 1.87
CA TYR A 163 13.35 -0.27 0.98
C TYR A 163 13.99 -0.55 -0.38
N LEU A 164 14.67 0.44 -0.95
CA LEU A 164 15.35 0.32 -2.24
C LEU A 164 16.54 -0.64 -2.20
N ALA A 165 17.27 -0.69 -1.09
CA ALA A 165 18.46 -1.53 -0.93
C ALA A 165 18.14 -2.99 -0.57
N LEU A 166 17.24 -3.23 0.39
CA LEU A 166 16.99 -4.58 0.93
C LEU A 166 15.77 -5.25 0.29
N PHE A 167 14.67 -4.52 0.13
CA PHE A 167 13.35 -5.11 -0.17
C PHE A 167 12.98 -5.05 -1.65
N LYS A 168 13.39 -4.00 -2.37
CA LYS A 168 13.13 -3.84 -3.81
C LYS A 168 13.81 -4.93 -4.67
N PRO A 169 15.08 -5.32 -4.43
CA PRO A 169 15.71 -6.39 -5.22
C PRO A 169 14.99 -7.74 -5.06
N LEU A 170 14.38 -7.97 -3.90
CA LEU A 170 13.62 -9.19 -3.59
C LEU A 170 12.16 -9.11 -4.04
N ARG A 171 11.79 -8.12 -4.88
CA ARG A 171 10.45 -7.93 -5.45
C ARG A 171 9.34 -7.68 -4.42
N VAL A 172 9.67 -7.16 -3.23
CA VAL A 172 8.66 -6.79 -2.24
C VAL A 172 7.91 -5.54 -2.67
N SER A 173 6.58 -5.62 -2.72
CA SER A 173 5.75 -4.47 -3.06
C SER A 173 5.76 -3.41 -1.94
N ARG A 174 5.63 -2.13 -2.32
CA ARG A 174 5.50 -1.02 -1.34
C ARG A 174 4.34 -1.22 -0.36
N ARG A 175 3.27 -1.90 -0.78
CA ARG A 175 2.12 -2.22 0.06
C ARG A 175 2.47 -3.26 1.12
N GLN A 176 3.21 -4.32 0.75
CA GLN A 176 3.74 -5.31 1.71
C GLN A 176 4.69 -4.66 2.70
N PHE A 177 5.63 -3.84 2.22
CA PHE A 177 6.55 -3.12 3.10
C PHE A 177 5.84 -2.13 4.04
N ARG A 178 4.75 -1.48 3.59
CA ARG A 178 3.91 -0.67 4.49
C ARG A 178 3.29 -1.49 5.62
N ARG A 179 2.87 -2.74 5.39
CA ARG A 179 2.35 -3.61 6.46
C ARG A 179 3.43 -3.85 7.53
N VAL A 180 4.66 -4.12 7.11
CA VAL A 180 5.82 -4.26 8.01
C VAL A 180 6.07 -2.97 8.82
N LEU A 181 6.01 -1.81 8.16
CA LEU A 181 6.20 -0.53 8.84
C LEU A 181 5.06 -0.21 9.82
N MET A 182 3.84 -0.67 9.58
CA MET A 182 2.73 -0.52 10.54
C MET A 182 2.98 -1.30 11.84
N CYS A 183 3.85 -2.31 11.84
CA CYS A 183 4.27 -3.04 13.03
C CYS A 183 5.43 -2.36 13.78
N MET A 184 5.90 -1.18 13.33
CA MET A 184 7.01 -0.48 14.00
C MET A 184 6.60 -0.06 15.42
N ARG A 185 7.53 -0.14 16.36
CA ARG A 185 7.39 0.41 17.70
C ARG A 185 7.68 1.91 17.66
N ASN A 186 8.87 2.27 17.20
CA ASN A 186 9.34 3.65 17.04
C ASN A 186 10.63 3.70 16.22
N VAL A 187 11.00 4.90 15.78
CA VAL A 187 12.35 5.20 15.30
C VAL A 187 13.10 5.86 16.46
N ARG A 188 14.17 5.21 16.93
CA ARG A 188 15.04 5.75 17.98
C ARG A 188 16.14 6.59 17.37
N HIS A 189 16.32 7.78 17.91
CA HIS A 189 17.44 8.66 17.62
C HIS A 189 18.47 8.49 18.73
N LEU A 190 19.69 8.12 18.37
CA LEU A 190 20.81 7.91 19.29
C LEU A 190 21.85 8.99 19.03
N LYS A 191 22.30 9.65 20.09
CA LYS A 191 23.44 10.57 20.05
C LYS A 191 24.75 9.77 20.03
N CYS A 192 25.82 10.46 19.67
CA CYS A 192 27.17 9.92 19.76
C CYS A 192 27.48 9.43 21.19
N HIS A 193 28.01 8.22 21.33
CA HIS A 193 28.27 7.50 22.58
C HIS A 193 27.02 7.12 23.40
N GLU A 194 25.82 7.23 22.85
CA GLU A 194 24.60 6.76 23.51
C GLU A 194 24.45 5.23 23.36
N LEU A 195 24.08 4.56 24.45
CA LEU A 195 23.83 3.12 24.47
C LEU A 195 22.42 2.81 23.98
N TYR A 196 22.32 1.98 22.95
CA TYR A 196 21.06 1.43 22.48
C TYR A 196 20.59 0.27 23.38
N ALA A 197 21.49 -0.66 23.66
CA ALA A 197 21.26 -1.84 24.47
C ALA A 197 22.45 -2.10 25.40
N HIS A 198 22.17 -2.52 26.62
CA HIS A 198 23.18 -2.87 27.60
C HIS A 198 23.16 -4.40 27.83
N GLU A 199 24.35 -4.98 27.81
CA GLU A 199 24.55 -6.41 28.05
C GLU A 199 23.88 -6.85 29.37
N LYS A 200 23.12 -7.95 29.32
CA LYS A 200 22.40 -8.61 30.41
C LYS A 200 21.39 -7.73 31.16
N VAL A 201 21.02 -6.58 30.61
CA VAL A 201 20.08 -5.63 31.23
C VAL A 201 18.89 -5.35 30.31
N THR A 202 19.14 -5.07 29.03
CA THR A 202 18.07 -4.78 28.08
C THR A 202 17.40 -6.08 27.64
N LYS A 203 16.06 -6.15 27.68
CA LYS A 203 15.29 -7.31 27.21
C LYS A 203 15.25 -7.36 25.68
N VAL A 204 15.32 -8.57 25.13
CA VAL A 204 15.27 -8.85 23.69
C VAL A 204 13.81 -9.10 23.26
N ASP A 205 13.06 -8.01 23.04
CA ASP A 205 11.65 -8.06 22.65
C ASP A 205 11.37 -7.43 21.26
N SER A 206 12.41 -6.87 20.64
CA SER A 206 12.30 -6.09 19.42
C SER A 206 13.27 -6.57 18.35
N LEU A 207 12.90 -6.33 17.09
CA LEU A 207 13.82 -6.42 15.97
C LEU A 207 14.20 -4.99 15.57
N SER A 208 15.49 -4.71 15.42
CA SER A 208 15.95 -3.37 15.07
C SER A 208 16.90 -3.35 13.87
N LEU A 209 16.78 -2.28 13.08
CA LEU A 209 17.50 -2.04 11.83
C LEU A 209 18.11 -0.63 11.84
N VAL A 210 19.37 -0.54 11.45
CA VAL A 210 20.09 0.74 11.38
C VAL A 210 19.68 1.48 10.11
N LEU A 211 19.06 2.66 10.26
CA LEU A 211 18.69 3.53 9.14
C LEU A 211 19.87 4.40 8.70
N SER A 212 20.56 5.00 9.66
CA SER A 212 21.71 5.88 9.43
C SER A 212 22.65 5.86 10.62
N GLY A 213 23.93 6.13 10.38
CA GLY A 213 24.97 6.15 11.41
C GLY A 213 25.77 4.84 11.51
N LYS A 214 26.63 4.76 12.51
CA LYS A 214 27.48 3.60 12.82
C LYS A 214 27.35 3.23 14.28
N LEU A 215 27.17 1.94 14.55
CA LEU A 215 27.10 1.41 15.91
C LEU A 215 28.22 0.41 16.14
N VAL A 216 28.82 0.45 17.32
CA VAL A 216 29.79 -0.56 17.75
C VAL A 216 29.11 -1.55 18.68
N VAL A 217 29.36 -2.83 18.43
CA VAL A 217 28.90 -3.92 19.29
C VAL A 217 30.08 -4.38 20.13
N SER A 218 29.89 -4.44 21.45
CA SER A 218 30.89 -4.89 22.40
C SER A 218 30.33 -5.97 23.32
N GLN A 219 31.18 -6.90 23.74
CA GLN A 219 30.85 -7.95 24.70
C GLN A 219 31.92 -7.97 25.79
N ASN A 220 31.53 -8.00 27.07
CA ASN A 220 32.46 -7.92 28.20
C ASN A 220 33.47 -6.76 28.04
N GLN A 221 33.00 -5.59 27.60
CA GLN A 221 33.80 -4.37 27.33
C GLN A 221 34.83 -4.47 26.19
N ARG A 222 34.85 -5.57 25.42
CA ARG A 222 35.68 -5.70 24.21
C ARG A 222 34.83 -5.43 22.96
N ALA A 223 35.29 -4.53 22.08
CA ALA A 223 34.63 -4.28 20.80
C ALA A 223 34.77 -5.50 19.88
N LEU A 224 33.65 -5.97 19.33
CA LEU A 224 33.59 -7.12 18.43
C LEU A 224 33.59 -6.68 16.97
N HIS A 225 32.57 -5.92 16.58
CA HIS A 225 32.39 -5.46 15.20
C HIS A 225 31.58 -4.17 15.15
N ILE A 226 31.64 -3.49 14.00
CA ILE A 226 30.84 -2.31 13.71
C ILE A 226 29.66 -2.71 12.82
N VAL A 227 28.48 -2.22 13.18
CA VAL A 227 27.25 -2.34 12.41
C VAL A 227 27.03 -1.07 11.62
N PHE A 228 26.87 -1.22 10.30
CA PHE A 228 26.68 -0.15 9.34
C PHE A 228 25.20 0.09 9.01
N PRO A 229 24.84 1.18 8.31
CA PRO A 229 23.48 1.39 7.83
C PRO A 229 23.00 0.21 6.96
N HIS A 230 21.70 -0.09 7.04
CA HIS A 230 21.03 -1.23 6.39
C HIS A 230 21.34 -2.62 7.00
N HIS A 231 22.11 -2.70 8.09
CA HIS A 231 22.32 -3.94 8.85
C HIS A 231 21.35 -4.04 10.02
N PHE A 232 20.94 -5.26 10.37
CA PHE A 232 20.15 -5.48 11.58
C PHE A 232 21.05 -5.49 12.81
N LEU A 233 20.51 -5.17 13.98
CA LEU A 233 21.24 -5.32 15.25
C LEU A 233 20.93 -6.69 15.87
N ASP A 234 19.63 -7.02 15.96
CA ASP A 234 19.10 -8.14 16.75
C ASP A 234 18.71 -9.35 15.89
N SER A 235 19.45 -9.58 14.80
CA SER A 235 19.16 -10.65 13.83
C SER A 235 19.45 -12.07 14.34
N PRO A 236 20.52 -12.35 15.13
CA PRO A 236 20.70 -13.68 15.73
C PRO A 236 19.55 -14.06 16.67
N GLU A 237 19.07 -13.09 17.45
CA GLU A 237 18.00 -13.25 18.42
C GLU A 237 16.64 -13.50 17.76
N TRP A 238 16.49 -13.13 16.48
CA TRP A 238 15.27 -13.42 15.72
C TRP A 238 15.04 -14.93 15.56
N PHE A 239 16.08 -15.66 15.17
CA PHE A 239 16.09 -17.12 14.94
C PHE A 239 16.39 -17.92 16.21
N GLY A 240 17.10 -17.32 17.16
CA GLY A 240 17.42 -17.96 18.42
C GLY A 240 16.16 -18.31 19.22
N VAL A 241 16.11 -19.56 19.69
CA VAL A 241 15.37 -19.93 20.90
C VAL A 241 16.24 -19.43 22.05
N SER A 242 16.18 -18.13 22.34
CA SER A 242 17.04 -17.53 23.35
C SER A 242 16.62 -18.09 24.72
N THR A 243 17.48 -18.91 25.33
CA THR A 243 17.35 -19.27 26.74
C THR A 243 17.45 -18.04 27.64
N ASP A 244 18.10 -16.99 27.14
CA ASP A 244 18.26 -15.70 27.81
C ASP A 244 17.24 -14.68 27.29
N GLU A 245 16.55 -14.01 28.21
CA GLU A 245 15.62 -12.93 27.85
C GLU A 245 16.34 -11.60 27.54
N PHE A 246 17.64 -11.51 27.78
CA PHE A 246 18.42 -10.26 27.75
C PHE A 246 19.49 -10.26 26.65
N PHE A 247 19.84 -9.05 26.19
CA PHE A 247 20.91 -8.86 25.22
C PHE A 247 22.23 -9.40 25.75
N GLN A 248 22.95 -10.20 24.97
CA GLN A 248 24.25 -10.74 25.36
C GLN A 248 25.42 -9.79 25.03
N VAL A 249 25.14 -8.69 24.35
CA VAL A 249 26.10 -7.69 23.90
C VAL A 249 25.61 -6.29 24.24
N SER A 250 26.55 -5.36 24.40
CA SER A 250 26.26 -3.93 24.51
C SER A 250 26.42 -3.27 23.14
N ILE A 251 25.49 -2.37 22.80
CA ILE A 251 25.46 -1.69 21.51
C ILE A 251 25.50 -0.19 21.76
N MET A 252 26.51 0.47 21.21
CA MET A 252 26.75 1.90 21.41
C MET A 252 26.86 2.62 20.07
N ALA A 253 26.26 3.80 19.95
CA ALA A 253 26.38 4.62 18.76
C ALA A 253 27.74 5.33 18.71
N MET A 254 28.45 5.24 17.58
CA MET A 254 29.72 5.97 17.37
C MET A 254 29.50 7.38 16.81
N GLU A 255 28.32 7.63 16.23
CA GLU A 255 27.90 8.91 15.65
C GLU A 255 26.40 9.08 15.81
N GLU A 256 25.85 10.23 15.44
CA GLU A 256 24.39 10.44 15.44
C GLU A 256 23.70 9.42 14.54
N SER A 257 22.95 8.51 15.17
CA SER A 257 22.42 7.32 14.53
C SER A 257 20.91 7.26 14.66
N ARG A 258 20.26 6.66 13.67
CA ARG A 258 18.81 6.41 13.70
C ARG A 258 18.54 4.94 13.49
N VAL A 259 17.76 4.36 14.39
CA VAL A 259 17.47 2.93 14.42
C VAL A 259 15.96 2.75 14.37
N LEU A 260 15.52 1.99 13.38
CA LEU A 260 14.14 1.56 13.24
C LEU A 260 13.91 0.34 14.12
N VAL A 261 12.89 0.40 14.99
CA VAL A 261 12.59 -0.67 15.93
C VAL A 261 11.17 -1.20 15.70
N TRP A 262 11.05 -2.52 15.56
CA TRP A 262 9.79 -3.25 15.45
C TRP A 262 9.49 -4.06 16.71
N HIS A 263 8.21 -4.25 17.00
CA HIS A 263 7.79 -5.27 17.95
C HIS A 263 7.96 -6.65 17.33
N ARG A 264 8.75 -7.53 17.94
CA ARG A 264 9.05 -8.86 17.40
C ARG A 264 7.76 -9.66 17.14
N ASP A 265 6.87 -9.74 18.12
CA ASP A 265 5.66 -10.56 18.04
C ASP A 265 4.66 -10.03 17.01
N LYS A 266 4.38 -8.72 17.03
CA LYS A 266 3.49 -8.10 16.04
C LYS A 266 4.03 -8.26 14.62
N LEU A 267 5.34 -8.14 14.45
CA LEU A 267 5.98 -8.32 13.16
C LEU A 267 5.90 -9.78 12.70
N LYS A 268 6.22 -10.75 13.57
CA LYS A 268 6.07 -12.19 13.25
C LYS A 268 4.64 -12.54 12.84
N LEU A 269 3.64 -12.07 13.58
CA LEU A 269 2.22 -12.29 13.27
C LEU A 269 1.80 -11.62 11.95
N SER A 270 2.33 -10.44 11.62
CA SER A 270 2.05 -9.81 10.33
C SER A 270 2.70 -10.57 9.17
N ILE A 271 3.91 -11.09 9.38
CA ILE A 271 4.69 -11.76 8.33
C ILE A 271 4.15 -13.16 8.06
N ILE A 272 3.75 -13.93 9.08
CA ILE A 272 3.22 -15.30 8.92
C ILE A 272 1.92 -15.35 8.10
N SER A 273 1.20 -14.22 8.00
CA SER A 273 0.02 -14.10 7.13
C SER A 273 0.35 -14.08 5.63
N ASP A 274 1.61 -13.85 5.26
CA ASP A 274 2.08 -13.76 3.87
C ASP A 274 3.37 -14.59 3.70
N ALA A 275 3.23 -15.79 3.17
CA ALA A 275 4.33 -16.75 3.01
C ALA A 275 5.52 -16.18 2.18
N PHE A 276 5.25 -15.31 1.20
CA PHE A 276 6.30 -14.66 0.43
C PHE A 276 7.09 -13.69 1.31
N LEU A 277 6.38 -12.86 2.08
CA LEU A 277 7.02 -11.91 2.97
C LEU A 277 7.84 -12.62 4.07
N GLN A 278 7.34 -13.75 4.55
CA GLN A 278 8.07 -14.61 5.49
C GLN A 278 9.39 -15.11 4.92
N ALA A 279 9.36 -15.73 3.74
CA ALA A 279 10.56 -16.21 3.07
C ALA A 279 11.59 -15.08 2.83
N VAL A 280 11.12 -13.87 2.46
CA VAL A 280 11.98 -12.71 2.28
C VAL A 280 12.66 -12.30 3.58
N PHE A 281 11.92 -12.21 4.69
CA PHE A 281 12.48 -11.85 5.99
C PHE A 281 13.48 -12.89 6.49
N ASP A 282 13.15 -14.17 6.38
CA ASP A 282 14.03 -15.26 6.77
C ASP A 282 15.32 -15.24 5.95
N HIS A 283 15.24 -14.94 4.65
CA HIS A 283 16.41 -14.78 3.78
C HIS A 283 17.28 -13.56 4.16
N ILE A 284 16.68 -12.38 4.34
CA ILE A 284 17.42 -11.15 4.69
C ILE A 284 18.12 -11.33 6.05
N LEU A 285 17.38 -11.78 7.06
CA LEU A 285 17.91 -11.96 8.41
C LEU A 285 18.93 -13.09 8.45
N GLY A 286 18.68 -14.20 7.75
CA GLY A 286 19.64 -15.31 7.67
C GLY A 286 20.97 -14.87 7.06
N ARG A 287 20.94 -14.08 5.99
CA ARG A 287 22.14 -13.49 5.39
C ARG A 287 22.89 -12.59 6.37
N ASP A 288 22.18 -11.74 7.11
CA ASP A 288 22.78 -10.83 8.10
C ASP A 288 23.48 -11.61 9.23
N VAL A 289 22.83 -12.68 9.75
CA VAL A 289 23.42 -13.57 10.76
C VAL A 289 24.70 -14.24 10.24
N VAL A 290 24.67 -14.80 9.03
CA VAL A 290 25.86 -15.43 8.43
C VAL A 290 26.99 -14.41 8.27
N HIS A 291 26.68 -13.19 7.84
CA HIS A 291 27.68 -12.14 7.67
C HIS A 291 28.34 -11.75 9.01
N LYS A 292 27.55 -11.59 10.08
CA LYS A 292 28.07 -11.33 11.43
C LYS A 292 28.92 -12.49 11.96
N LEU A 293 28.49 -13.73 11.73
CA LEU A 293 29.27 -14.91 12.13
C LEU A 293 30.63 -14.97 11.42
N MET A 294 30.67 -14.63 10.12
CA MET A 294 31.94 -14.54 9.38
C MET A 294 32.85 -13.44 9.93
N GLN A 295 32.31 -12.26 10.23
CA GLN A 295 33.09 -11.16 10.82
C GLN A 295 33.67 -11.54 12.17
N VAL A 296 32.86 -12.15 13.06
CA VAL A 296 33.34 -12.61 14.36
C VAL A 296 34.41 -13.70 14.20
N SER A 297 34.20 -14.66 13.29
CA SER A 297 35.18 -15.71 13.01
C SER A 297 36.53 -15.16 12.54
N GLU A 298 36.52 -14.18 11.62
CA GLU A 298 37.75 -13.53 11.13
C GLU A 298 38.46 -12.75 12.25
N THR A 299 37.72 -12.07 13.12
CA THR A 299 38.33 -11.39 14.28
C THR A 299 38.96 -12.38 15.26
N MET A 300 38.37 -13.56 15.46
CA MET A 300 38.88 -14.59 16.35
C MET A 300 40.12 -15.31 15.77
N SER A 301 40.13 -15.62 14.46
CA SER A 301 41.28 -16.28 13.82
C SER A 301 42.54 -15.41 13.84
N VAL A 302 42.37 -14.10 13.61
CA VAL A 302 43.45 -13.11 13.70
C VAL A 302 43.91 -12.92 15.15
N SER A 303 43.00 -12.91 16.12
CA SER A 303 43.35 -12.82 17.54
C SER A 303 44.08 -14.07 18.07
N ASN A 304 43.81 -15.25 17.50
CA ASN A 304 44.43 -16.52 17.90
C ASN A 304 45.67 -16.90 17.08
N GLY A 305 46.14 -16.03 16.17
CA GLY A 305 47.41 -16.23 15.46
C GLY A 305 47.41 -17.37 14.43
N HIS A 306 46.25 -17.77 13.91
CA HIS A 306 46.18 -18.74 12.82
C HIS A 306 45.94 -18.00 11.50
N LEU A 307 47.03 -17.61 10.85
CA LEU A 307 46.99 -17.20 9.44
C LEU A 307 46.58 -18.43 8.61
N PRO A 308 45.54 -18.37 7.76
CA PRO A 308 45.39 -19.39 6.73
C PRO A 308 46.62 -19.30 5.83
N ASN A 309 47.33 -20.41 5.66
CA ASN A 309 48.44 -20.58 4.72
C ASN A 309 48.03 -20.04 3.34
N SER A 310 48.45 -18.82 3.03
CA SER A 310 48.66 -18.42 1.65
C SER A 310 49.96 -19.08 1.25
N TYR A 311 49.88 -19.92 0.23
CA TYR A 311 50.99 -20.63 -0.41
C TYR A 311 52.27 -19.79 -0.46
N GLU A 312 53.35 -20.34 0.10
CA GLU A 312 54.71 -19.86 -0.09
C GLU A 312 55.14 -20.05 -1.55
N GLU A 313 55.72 -19.01 -2.15
CA GLU A 313 56.91 -19.16 -2.98
C GLU A 313 57.71 -17.84 -2.93
N GLY A 314 58.95 -17.90 -2.43
CA GLY A 314 59.96 -16.84 -2.64
C GLY A 314 60.55 -16.15 -1.41
N GLU A 315 61.48 -16.85 -0.75
CA GLU A 315 62.77 -16.41 -0.19
C GLU A 315 62.90 -15.19 0.79
N ASP A 316 63.45 -15.54 1.96
CA ASP A 316 64.46 -14.84 2.77
C ASP A 316 64.18 -13.42 3.33
N LYS A 317 63.85 -13.39 4.62
CA LYS A 317 64.45 -12.48 5.64
C LYS A 317 64.04 -12.89 7.06
N PRO A 318 64.99 -13.05 8.01
CA PRO A 318 64.64 -13.21 9.41
C PRO A 318 64.39 -11.84 10.02
N MET A 319 63.16 -11.55 10.45
CA MET A 319 62.93 -10.45 11.39
C MET A 319 62.08 -10.92 12.55
N LEU A 320 62.78 -11.15 13.67
CA LEU A 320 62.24 -11.23 15.01
C LEU A 320 61.24 -10.09 15.24
N VAL A 321 59.95 -10.44 15.37
CA VAL A 321 59.03 -9.61 16.14
C VAL A 321 58.42 -10.48 17.24
N VAL A 322 58.94 -10.18 18.42
CA VAL A 322 58.53 -10.55 19.77
C VAL A 322 57.03 -10.86 19.88
N LYS A 323 56.78 -12.12 20.25
CA LYS A 323 55.57 -12.56 20.95
C LYS A 323 55.40 -11.71 22.22
N LYS A 324 54.41 -10.81 22.23
CA LYS A 324 53.88 -10.23 23.46
C LYS A 324 52.43 -10.63 23.62
N ALA A 325 52.20 -11.57 24.54
CA ALA A 325 50.89 -11.84 25.10
C ALA A 325 50.39 -10.58 25.80
N GLY A 326 49.23 -10.06 25.39
CA GLY A 326 48.61 -8.87 25.98
C GLY A 326 47.95 -7.99 24.93
N ASP A 327 46.62 -8.10 24.81
CA ASP A 327 45.68 -7.16 24.17
C ASP A 327 46.13 -6.43 22.88
N GLY A 328 45.92 -7.10 21.74
CA GLY A 328 45.01 -6.60 20.69
C GLY A 328 45.37 -5.39 19.79
N PRO A 329 46.54 -5.31 19.14
CA PRO A 329 46.71 -4.45 17.95
C PRO A 329 45.84 -4.91 16.76
N GLY A 330 45.56 -6.22 16.67
CA GLY A 330 44.83 -6.82 15.55
C GLY A 330 43.36 -6.42 15.47
N ILE A 331 42.63 -6.40 16.60
CA ILE A 331 41.21 -6.03 16.62
C ILE A 331 41.02 -4.56 16.28
N THR A 332 41.86 -3.67 16.82
CA THR A 332 41.83 -2.24 16.49
C THR A 332 42.15 -2.00 15.01
N ALA A 333 43.11 -2.75 14.45
CA ALA A 333 43.43 -2.70 13.03
C ALA A 333 42.27 -3.23 12.16
N LEU A 334 41.57 -4.29 12.57
CA LEU A 334 40.38 -4.81 11.87
C LEU A 334 39.21 -3.85 11.95
N LEU A 335 38.98 -3.23 13.11
CA LEU A 335 37.93 -2.23 13.30
C LEU A 335 38.19 -1.00 12.41
N ASN A 336 39.45 -0.55 12.34
CA ASN A 336 39.87 0.51 11.43
C ASN A 336 39.75 0.08 9.96
N ARG A 337 40.06 -1.18 9.63
CA ARG A 337 39.87 -1.73 8.28
C ARG A 337 38.39 -1.79 7.91
N GLN A 338 37.50 -2.15 8.83
CA GLN A 338 36.05 -2.12 8.64
C GLN A 338 35.56 -0.68 8.45
N LEU A 339 36.07 0.27 9.23
CA LEU A 339 35.79 1.71 9.05
C LEU A 339 36.25 2.23 7.69
N GLN A 340 37.37 1.74 7.17
CA GLN A 340 37.94 2.13 5.88
C GLN A 340 37.34 1.39 4.69
N ALA A 341 36.90 0.14 4.86
CA ALA A 341 36.17 -0.68 3.89
C ALA A 341 34.72 -0.21 3.77
N THR A 342 34.56 1.08 3.49
CA THR A 342 33.29 1.69 3.14
C THR A 342 33.00 1.31 1.69
N ASP A 343 32.54 0.07 1.47
CA ASP A 343 31.97 -0.27 0.16
C ASP A 343 30.44 -0.12 0.24
N PRO A 344 29.89 1.02 -0.20
CA PRO A 344 28.44 1.27 -0.19
C PRO A 344 27.65 0.28 -1.06
N ASN A 345 28.34 -0.58 -1.82
CA ASN A 345 27.75 -1.56 -2.73
C ASN A 345 27.72 -3.00 -2.20
N ALA A 346 28.23 -3.30 -1.00
CA ALA A 346 28.20 -4.66 -0.43
C ALA A 346 26.77 -5.25 -0.29
N TRP A 347 25.75 -4.38 -0.36
CA TRP A 347 24.33 -4.72 -0.28
C TRP A 347 23.63 -4.92 -1.63
N ARG A 348 24.24 -4.55 -2.76
CA ARG A 348 23.59 -4.72 -4.07
C ARG A 348 23.63 -6.20 -4.46
N LEU A 349 22.46 -6.85 -4.49
CA LEU A 349 22.30 -8.14 -5.15
C LEU A 349 22.72 -8.01 -6.62
N GLY A 350 23.75 -8.76 -7.02
CA GLY A 350 24.04 -9.18 -8.39
C GLY A 350 24.19 -8.05 -9.41
N ARG A 351 25.41 -7.53 -9.55
CA ARG A 351 25.94 -7.37 -10.91
C ARG A 351 26.57 -8.71 -11.24
N ILE A 352 25.84 -9.57 -11.94
CA ILE A 352 26.51 -10.53 -12.81
C ILE A 352 27.18 -9.62 -13.82
N ASP A 353 28.48 -9.43 -13.69
CA ASP A 353 29.25 -8.87 -14.79
C ASP A 353 29.10 -9.90 -15.92
N GLU A 354 28.29 -9.57 -16.92
CA GLU A 354 28.45 -10.12 -18.25
C GLU A 354 29.87 -9.73 -18.66
N ALA A 355 30.81 -10.61 -18.34
CA ALA A 355 32.09 -10.61 -18.98
C ALA A 355 31.81 -10.97 -20.43
N ASP A 356 31.64 -9.94 -21.25
CA ASP A 356 31.81 -10.01 -22.70
C ASP A 356 33.24 -10.50 -22.98
N HIS A 357 33.44 -11.82 -22.87
CA HIS A 357 34.51 -12.51 -23.57
C HIS A 357 33.95 -12.85 -24.95
N GLU A 358 34.05 -11.87 -25.86
CA GLU A 358 34.14 -12.18 -27.28
C GLU A 358 35.34 -13.11 -27.45
N THR A 359 35.09 -14.41 -27.62
CA THR A 359 36.08 -15.35 -28.14
C THR A 359 36.08 -15.24 -29.66
N PRO A 360 37.18 -14.82 -30.31
CA PRO A 360 37.31 -14.90 -31.75
C PRO A 360 37.70 -16.33 -32.14
N VAL A 361 36.85 -17.02 -32.89
CA VAL A 361 37.25 -18.10 -33.82
C VAL A 361 36.41 -17.99 -35.08
#